data_AF-A0A662K718-F1
#
_entry.id   AF-A0A662K718-F1
#
_cell.length_a   1.000
_cell.length_b   1.000
_cell.length_c   1.000
_cell.angle_alpha   90.00
_cell.angle_beta   90.00
_cell.angle_gamma   90.00
#
_symmetry.space_group_name_H-M   'P 1'
#
loop_
_entity.id
_entity.type
_entity.pdbx_description
1 polymer ?
#
loop_
_entity_poly.entity_id
_entity_poly.type
_entity_poly.pdbx_seq_one_letter_code
_entity_poly.pdbx_strand_id
1 'polypeptide(L)'
;MKKTKQKILKIASKLFSESSFSDVSMQKIAQKLGITKPALYHHFKSKKEIYFEVLNESLERLKKEIEKRISLVMSKEEILSKTIEGY
;
A
#
# COMPACT_ATOMS: atom_id res chain seq x y z
N MET A 1 -7.62 10.95 -13.20
CA MET A 1 -7.99 10.86 -11.76
C MET A 1 -7.28 9.74 -11.00
N LYS A 2 -7.20 8.49 -11.50
CA LYS A 2 -6.51 7.36 -10.79
C LYS A 2 -5.06 7.66 -10.38
N LYS A 3 -4.27 8.30 -11.26
CA LYS A 3 -2.86 8.65 -10.97
C LYS A 3 -2.71 9.63 -9.80
N THR A 4 -3.65 10.56 -9.59
CA THR A 4 -3.60 11.53 -8.49
C THR A 4 -3.91 10.86 -7.15
N LYS A 5 -4.94 9.98 -7.09
CA LYS A 5 -5.27 9.20 -5.89
C LYS A 5 -4.06 8.37 -5.43
N GLN A 6 -3.39 7.69 -6.35
CA GLN A 6 -2.19 6.90 -6.04
C GLN A 6 -1.02 7.76 -5.53
N LYS A 7 -0.78 8.95 -6.12
CA LYS A 7 0.23 9.88 -5.60
C LYS A 7 -0.09 10.33 -4.18
N ILE A 8 -1.36 10.63 -3.89
CA ILE A 8 -1.82 10.99 -2.54
C ILE A 8 -1.52 9.85 -1.56
N LEU A 9 -1.93 8.62 -1.89
CA LEU A 9 -1.74 7.45 -1.01
C LEU A 9 -0.25 7.15 -0.77
N LYS A 10 0.61 7.28 -1.80
CA LYS A 10 2.06 7.10 -1.65
C LYS A 10 2.68 8.09 -0.66
N ILE A 11 2.33 9.38 -0.76
CA ILE A 11 2.84 10.41 0.15
C ILE A 11 2.24 10.25 1.55
N ALA A 12 0.95 9.95 1.65
CA ALA A 12 0.28 9.73 2.93
C ALA A 12 0.85 8.51 3.66
N SER A 13 1.11 7.40 2.96
CA SER A 13 1.75 6.20 3.52
C SER A 13 3.11 6.52 4.14
N LYS A 14 3.92 7.35 3.47
CA LYS A 14 5.20 7.81 4.02
C LYS A 14 4.98 8.67 5.28
N LEU A 15 4.06 9.63 5.25
CA LEU A 15 3.77 10.48 6.41
C LEU A 15 3.24 9.69 7.62
N PHE A 16 2.40 8.69 7.40
CA PHE A 16 1.85 7.86 8.48
C PHE A 16 2.86 6.84 9.04
N SER A 17 3.91 6.50 8.30
CA SER A 17 4.99 5.63 8.82
C SER A 17 6.06 6.41 9.59
N GLU A 18 6.21 7.71 9.32
CA GLU A 18 7.20 8.58 9.95
C GLU A 18 6.64 9.43 11.11
N SER A 19 5.33 9.39 11.38
CA SER A 19 4.69 10.26 12.37
C SER A 19 3.45 9.61 12.99
N SER A 20 3.05 10.08 14.18
CA SER A 20 1.80 9.61 14.78
C SER A 20 0.59 10.02 13.93
N PHE A 21 -0.51 9.27 14.03
CA PHE A 21 -1.74 9.60 13.28
C PHE A 21 -2.18 11.05 13.53
N SER A 22 -2.06 11.55 14.76
CA SER A 22 -2.44 12.90 15.16
C SER A 22 -1.61 13.99 14.48
N ASP A 23 -0.31 13.75 14.25
CA ASP A 23 0.64 14.72 13.65
C ASP A 23 0.48 14.87 12.14
N VAL A 24 -0.25 13.95 11.51
CA VAL A 24 -0.63 14.05 10.10
C VAL A 24 -1.93 14.84 9.99
N SER A 25 -1.99 15.80 9.07
CA SER A 25 -3.18 16.59 8.79
C SER A 25 -3.45 16.69 7.29
N MET A 26 -4.69 16.99 6.90
CA MET A 26 -5.04 17.23 5.49
C MET A 26 -4.18 18.34 4.87
N GLN A 27 -3.86 19.37 5.66
CA GLN A 27 -3.00 20.46 5.23
C GLN A 27 -1.56 20.00 4.97
N LYS A 28 -0.98 19.21 5.89
CA LYS A 28 0.38 18.65 5.77
C LYS A 28 0.50 17.75 4.54
N ILE A 29 -0.50 16.90 4.29
CA ILE A 29 -0.57 16.04 3.11
C ILE A 29 -0.61 16.88 1.83
N ALA A 30 -1.50 17.88 1.77
CA ALA A 30 -1.65 18.76 0.61
C ALA A 30 -0.35 19.54 0.30
N GLN A 31 0.30 20.10 1.33
CA GLN A 31 1.60 20.78 1.19
C GLN A 31 2.67 19.84 0.65
N LYS A 32 2.78 18.62 1.18
CA LYS A 32 3.79 17.65 0.73
C LYS A 32 3.58 17.20 -0.72
N LEU A 33 2.33 17.27 -1.20
CA LEU A 33 1.95 16.95 -2.58
C LEU A 33 2.06 18.15 -3.54
N GLY A 34 2.26 19.37 -3.03
CA GLY A 34 2.22 20.59 -3.85
C GLY A 34 0.83 20.89 -4.42
N ILE A 35 -0.25 20.52 -3.71
CA ILE A 35 -1.63 20.78 -4.12
C ILE A 35 -2.38 21.59 -3.05
N THR A 36 -3.52 22.18 -3.43
CA THR A 36 -4.37 22.88 -2.48
C THR A 36 -5.17 21.90 -1.60
N LYS A 37 -5.51 22.31 -0.39
CA LYS A 37 -6.36 21.52 0.52
C LYS A 37 -7.74 21.18 -0.11
N PRO A 38 -8.44 22.09 -0.81
CA PRO A 38 -9.66 21.75 -1.55
C PRO A 38 -9.45 20.68 -2.64
N ALA A 39 -8.33 20.73 -3.37
CA ALA A 39 -8.01 19.70 -4.36
C ALA A 39 -7.79 18.32 -3.72
N LEU A 40 -7.24 18.26 -2.51
CA LEU A 40 -7.16 17.02 -1.74
C LEU A 40 -8.55 16.53 -1.30
N TYR A 41 -9.43 17.44 -0.83
CA TYR A 41 -10.81 17.10 -0.44
C TYR A 41 -11.66 16.55 -1.59
N HIS A 42 -11.36 16.92 -2.83
CA HIS A 42 -11.99 16.34 -4.01
C HIS A 42 -11.67 14.83 -4.18
N HIS A 43 -10.57 14.35 -3.59
CA HIS A 43 -10.19 12.93 -3.63
C HIS A 43 -10.51 12.17 -2.36
N PHE A 44 -10.40 12.82 -1.20
CA PHE A 44 -10.62 12.21 0.10
C PHE A 44 -11.30 13.19 1.05
N LYS A 45 -12.42 12.78 1.63
CA LYS A 45 -13.22 13.58 2.55
C LYS A 45 -12.54 13.77 3.90
N SER A 46 -11.63 12.87 4.30
CA SER A 46 -10.96 12.96 5.59
C SER A 46 -9.59 12.29 5.66
N LYS A 47 -8.81 12.66 6.69
CA LYS A 47 -7.56 11.96 7.06
C LYS A 47 -7.80 10.48 7.37
N LYS A 48 -8.92 10.15 8.03
CA LYS A 48 -9.30 8.76 8.36
C LYS A 48 -9.47 7.93 7.08
N GLU A 49 -10.16 8.47 6.08
CA GLU A 49 -10.36 7.82 4.79
C GLU A 49 -9.04 7.53 4.09
N ILE A 50 -8.13 8.53 4.04
CA ILE A 50 -6.78 8.33 3.49
C ILE A 50 -6.04 7.23 4.26
N TYR A 51 -6.11 7.23 5.58
CA TYR A 51 -5.44 6.24 6.42
C TYR A 51 -5.95 4.82 6.19
N PHE A 52 -7.27 4.62 6.13
CA PHE A 52 -7.86 3.32 5.82
C PHE A 52 -7.44 2.82 4.43
N GLU A 53 -7.40 3.69 3.44
CA GLU A 53 -6.96 3.33 2.08
C GLU A 53 -5.47 2.98 2.04
N VAL A 54 -4.63 3.69 2.80
CA VAL A 54 -3.21 3.33 2.97
C VAL A 54 -3.07 1.95 3.62
N LEU A 55 -3.85 1.65 4.65
CA LEU A 55 -3.84 0.33 5.29
C LEU A 55 -4.28 -0.77 4.33
N ASN A 56 -5.36 -0.55 3.57
CA ASN A 56 -5.85 -1.50 2.57
C ASN A 56 -4.80 -1.77 1.48
N GLU A 57 -4.16 -0.73 0.94
CA GLU A 57 -3.09 -0.93 -0.05
C GLU A 57 -1.88 -1.68 0.53
N SER A 58 -1.59 -1.47 1.81
CA SER A 58 -0.49 -2.16 2.50
C SER A 58 -0.81 -3.63 2.74
N LEU A 59 -2.04 -3.93 3.18
CA LEU A 59 -2.52 -5.30 3.39
C LEU A 59 -2.60 -6.07 2.07
N GLU A 60 -3.11 -5.45 1.01
CA GLU A 60 -3.15 -6.08 -0.32
C GLU A 60 -1.75 -6.36 -0.87
N ARG A 61 -0.78 -5.47 -0.63
CA ARG A 61 0.61 -5.71 -1.00
C ARG A 61 1.22 -6.86 -0.21
N LEU A 62 0.95 -6.93 1.09
CA LEU A 62 1.41 -8.02 1.95
C LEU A 62 0.81 -9.35 1.51
N LYS A 63 -0.50 -9.40 1.26
CA LYS A 63 -1.21 -10.58 0.75
C LYS A 63 -0.58 -11.11 -0.53
N LYS A 64 -0.36 -10.24 -1.52
CA LYS A 64 0.28 -10.63 -2.79
C LYS A 64 1.69 -11.18 -2.61
N GLU A 65 2.46 -10.61 -1.68
CA GLU A 65 3.82 -11.06 -1.42
C GLU A 65 3.83 -12.43 -0.71
N ILE A 66 2.88 -12.68 0.19
CA ILE A 66 2.67 -13.99 0.81
C ILE A 66 2.25 -15.02 -0.24
N GLU A 67 1.25 -14.72 -1.07
CA GLU A 67 0.78 -15.59 -2.15
C GLU A 67 1.91 -15.97 -3.12
N LYS A 68 2.74 -14.99 -3.51
CA LYS A 68 3.91 -15.21 -4.35
C LYS A 68 4.95 -16.13 -3.69
N ARG A 69 5.16 -16.01 -2.38
CA ARG A 69 6.13 -16.84 -1.66
C ARG A 69 5.63 -18.26 -1.46
N ILE A 70 4.35 -18.43 -1.15
CA ILE A 70 3.72 -19.75 -1.06
C ILE A 70 3.80 -20.49 -2.41
N SER A 71 3.47 -19.82 -3.51
CA SER A 71 3.55 -20.47 -4.84
C SER A 71 4.96 -20.87 -5.25
N LEU A 72 5.98 -20.10 -4.84
CA LEU A 72 7.39 -20.44 -5.06
C LEU A 72 7.85 -21.64 -4.21
N VAL A 73 7.31 -21.84 -3.01
CA VAL A 73 7.62 -23.01 -2.17
C VAL A 73 6.96 -24.27 -2.73
N MET A 74 5.66 -24.20 -3.03
CA MET A 74 4.91 -25.34 -3.57
C MET A 74 5.49 -25.83 -4.91
N SER A 75 5.90 -24.92 -5.79
CA SER A 75 6.54 -25.30 -7.06
C SER A 75 7.92 -25.95 -6.88
N LYS A 76 8.70 -25.56 -5.86
CA LYS A 76 9.99 -26.21 -5.55
C LYS A 76 9.81 -27.61 -4.99
N GLU A 77 8.83 -27.81 -4.10
CA GLU A 77 8.49 -29.14 -3.57
C GLU A 77 8.03 -30.10 -4.68
N GLU A 78 7.21 -29.63 -5.62
CA GLU A 78 6.76 -30.43 -6.76
C GLU A 78 7.91 -30.86 -7.69
N ILE A 79 8.88 -29.98 -7.93
CA ILE A 79 10.10 -30.29 -8.70
C ILE A 79 10.96 -31.32 -7.97
N LEU A 80 11.12 -31.18 -6.65
CA LEU A 80 11.92 -32.09 -5.84
C LEU A 80 11.33 -33.51 -5.81
N SER A 81 10.00 -33.62 -5.64
CA SER A 81 9.29 -34.90 -5.69
C SER A 81 9.50 -35.63 -7.03
N LYS A 82 9.34 -34.93 -8.16
CA LYS A 82 9.56 -35.52 -9.50
C LYS A 82 11.01 -35.94 -9.75
N THR A 83 11.97 -35.29 -9.09
CA THR A 83 13.39 -35.62 -9.24
C THR A 83 13.75 -36.88 -8.44
N ILE A 84 13.11 -37.10 -7.29
CA ILE A 84 13.35 -38.28 -6.43
C ILE A 84 12.64 -39.53 -6.99
N GLU A 85 11.44 -39.39 -7.57
CA GLU A 85 10.73 -40.52 -8.22
C GLU A 85 11.34 -40.94 -9.56
N GLY A 86 12.22 -40.11 -10.14
CA GLY A 86 12.93 -40.39 -11.38
C GLY A 86 14.25 -41.16 -11.21
N TYR A 87 14.63 -41.49 -9.98
CA TYR A 87 15.75 -42.38 -9.62
C TYR A 87 15.22 -43.68 -9.01
#